data_AF-A0A5E6R5I3-F1
#
_entry.id   AF-A0A5E6R5I3-F1
#
_cell.length_a   1.000
_cell.length_b   1.000
_cell.length_c   1.000
_cell.angle_alpha   90.00
_cell.angle_beta   90.00
_cell.angle_gamma   90.00
#
_symmetry.space_group_name_H-M   'P 1'
#
loop_
_entity.id
_entity.type
_entity.pdbx_description
1 polymer ?
#
loop_
_entity_poly.entity_id
_entity_poly.type
_entity_poly.pdbx_seq_one_letter_code
_entity_poly.pdbx_strand_id
1 'polypeptide(L)' 'MQLYQNATNGTENQDIIAETAVVLELLAFAMGTIANPRTPAGLSQVLAILSYNCAINWAVMLTTDFPVVEGGAV' A
#
# COMPACT_ATOMS: atom_id res chain seq x y z
N MET A 1 -9.13 -23.30 -5.78
CA MET A 1 -7.77 -23.01 -5.29
C MET A 1 -6.73 -22.72 -6.38
N GLN A 2 -7.00 -22.91 -7.68
CA GLN A 2 -6.01 -22.65 -8.75
C GLN A 2 -5.97 -21.18 -9.25
N LEU A 3 -7.04 -20.41 -9.06
CA LEU A 3 -7.09 -18.99 -9.47
C LEU A 3 -6.16 -18.10 -8.63
N TYR A 4 -5.95 -18.46 -7.35
CA TYR A 4 -5.07 -17.71 -6.44
C TYR A 4 -3.60 -17.86 -6.84
N GLN A 5 -3.21 -19.04 -7.33
CA GLN A 5 -1.86 -19.34 -7.80
C GLN A 5 -1.55 -18.74 -9.18
N ASN A 6 -2.55 -18.56 -10.05
CA ASN A 6 -2.35 -17.92 -11.34
C ASN A 6 -2.15 -16.40 -11.21
N ALA A 7 -2.82 -15.77 -10.25
CA ALA A 7 -2.61 -14.36 -9.92
C ALA A 7 -1.25 -14.08 -9.26
N THR A 8 -0.60 -15.07 -8.64
CA THR A 8 0.73 -14.91 -8.01
C THR A 8 1.89 -15.30 -8.93
N ASN A 9 1.65 -15.79 -10.14
CA ASN A 9 2.69 -16.31 -11.05
C ASN A 9 3.10 -15.34 -12.16
N GLY A 10 2.46 -14.18 -12.27
CA GLY A 10 2.98 -13.07 -13.07
C GLY A 10 4.00 -12.31 -12.24
N THR A 11 5.23 -12.17 -12.72
CA THR A 11 6.31 -11.40 -12.08
C THR A 11 5.83 -10.01 -11.62
N GLU A 12 4.95 -9.36 -12.39
CA GLU A 12 4.31 -8.08 -12.05
C GLU A 12 3.48 -8.12 -10.76
N ASN A 13 2.70 -9.18 -10.51
CA ASN A 13 1.88 -9.25 -9.31
C ASN A 13 2.72 -9.54 -8.05
N GLN A 14 3.83 -10.26 -8.19
CA GLN A 14 4.77 -10.45 -7.06
C GLN A 14 5.50 -9.16 -6.72
N ASP A 15 5.88 -8.37 -7.73
CA ASP A 15 6.50 -7.06 -7.53
C ASP A 15 5.54 -6.08 -6.85
N ILE A 16 4.26 -6.04 -7.26
CA ILE A 16 3.23 -5.20 -6.60
C ILE A 16 3.01 -5.62 -5.14
N ILE A 17 3.00 -6.92 -4.84
CA ILE A 17 2.85 -7.41 -3.46
C ILE A 17 4.07 -7.01 -2.61
N ALA A 18 5.28 -7.17 -3.15
CA ALA A 18 6.52 -6.80 -2.46
C ALA A 18 6.58 -5.28 -2.21
N GLU A 19 6.22 -4.47 -3.20
CA GLU A 19 6.20 -3.01 -3.08
C GLU A 19 5.11 -2.55 -2.10
N THR A 20 3.93 -3.16 -2.13
CA THR A 20 2.86 -2.90 -1.15
C THR A 20 3.32 -3.22 0.28
N ALA A 21 4.06 -4.32 0.48
CA ALA A 21 4.59 -4.69 1.78
C ALA A 21 5.56 -3.62 2.31
N VAL A 22 6.46 -3.10 1.46
CA VAL A 22 7.38 -2.02 1.83
C VAL A 22 6.62 -0.74 2.19
N VAL A 23 5.58 -0.37 1.43
CA VAL A 23 4.74 0.81 1.74
C VAL A 23 4.05 0.65 3.09
N LEU A 24 3.52 -0.54 3.40
CA LEU A 24 2.89 -0.84 4.68
C LEU A 24 3.88 -0.80 5.85
N GLU A 25 5.11 -1.30 5.67
CA GLU A 25 6.17 -1.19 6.67
C GLU A 25 6.54 0.27 6.95
N LEU A 26 6.65 1.09 5.91
CA LEU A 26 6.95 2.52 6.01
C LEU A 26 5.84 3.28 6.74
N LEU A 27 4.57 2.95 6.46
CA LEU A 27 3.39 3.46 7.15
C LEU A 27 3.37 3.05 8.63
N ALA A 28 3.68 1.79 8.92
CA ALA A 28 3.77 1.28 10.30
C ALA A 28 4.88 1.97 11.09
N PHE A 29 6.03 2.20 10.46
CA PHE A 29 7.13 2.97 11.04
C PHE A 29 6.73 4.42 11.33
N ALA A 30 6.03 5.08 10.40
CA ALA A 30 5.52 6.43 10.61
C ALA A 30 4.53 6.48 11.79
N MET A 31 3.60 5.52 11.88
CA MET A 31 2.68 5.41 13.02
C MET A 31 3.40 5.17 14.34
N GLY A 32 4.40 4.28 14.37
CA GLY A 32 5.22 4.05 15.57
C GLY A 32 5.97 5.31 16.01
N THR A 33 6.44 6.11 15.05
CA THR A 33 7.10 7.38 15.31
C THR A 33 6.11 8.43 15.82
N ILE A 34 4.91 8.52 15.25
CA ILE A 34 3.85 9.44 15.69
C ILE A 34 3.35 9.09 17.09
N ALA A 35 3.20 7.79 17.39
CA ALA A 35 2.72 7.30 18.69
C ALA A 35 3.75 7.47 19.81
N ASN A 36 5.01 7.76 19.47
CA ASN A 36 6.05 8.00 20.45
C ASN A 36 5.88 9.40 21.08
N PRO A 37 5.68 9.50 22.41
CA PRO A 37 5.46 10.78 23.10
C PRO A 37 6.69 11.70 23.09
N ARG A 38 7.87 11.20 22.71
CA ARG A 38 9.09 12.01 22.53
C ARG A 38 9.19 12.63 21.16
N THR A 39 8.33 12.27 20.21
CA THR A 39 8.35 12.83 18.86
C THR A 39 7.78 14.25 18.89
N PRO A 40 8.53 15.26 18.38
CA PRO A 40 8.04 16.62 18.26
C PRO A 40 6.73 16.69 17.47
N ALA A 41 5.76 17.46 17.95
CA ALA A 41 4.43 17.56 17.34
C ALA A 41 4.46 17.97 15.85
N GLY A 42 5.39 18.84 15.46
CA GLY A 42 5.58 19.22 14.06
C GLY A 42 6.06 18.07 13.18
N LEU A 43 6.95 17.20 13.70
CA LEU A 43 7.38 16.00 12.98
C LEU A 43 6.25 14.98 12.88
N SER A 44 5.47 14.79 13.94
CA SER A 44 4.30 13.91 13.91
C SER A 44 3.25 14.36 12.89
N GLN A 45 2.99 15.67 12.79
CA GLN A 45 2.07 16.21 11.78
C GLN A 45 2.58 15.99 10.35
N VAL A 46 3.85 16.30 10.09
CA VAL A 46 4.47 16.10 8.77
C VAL A 46 4.46 14.62 8.38
N LEU A 47 4.82 13.73 9.31
CA LEU A 47 4.77 12.28 9.11
C LEU A 47 3.35 11.82 8.82
N ALA A 48 2.34 12.30 9.55
CA ALA A 48 0.94 11.96 9.32
C ALA A 48 0.46 12.38 7.91
N ILE A 49 0.82 13.58 7.46
CA ILE A 49 0.46 14.08 6.12
C ILE A 49 1.17 13.26 5.04
N LEU A 50 2.47 12.99 5.18
CA LEU A 50 3.24 12.20 4.22
C LEU A 50 2.71 10.76 4.13
N SER A 51 2.44 10.13 5.27
CA SER A 51 1.87 8.77 5.31
C SER A 51 0.48 8.72 4.68
N TYR A 52 -0.37 9.71 4.95
CA TYR A 52 -1.69 9.80 4.30
C TYR A 52 -1.59 9.96 2.77
N ASN A 53 -0.74 10.85 2.28
CA ASN A 53 -0.54 11.05 0.83
C ASN A 53 0.07 9.80 0.17
N CYS A 54 1.02 9.14 0.83
CA CYS A 54 1.63 7.91 0.35
C CYS A 54 0.59 6.78 0.23
N ALA A 55 -0.24 6.58 1.25
CA ALA A 55 -1.30 5.58 1.24
C ALA A 55 -2.34 5.84 0.14
N ILE A 56 -2.74 7.10 -0.08
CA ILE A 56 -3.67 7.46 -1.16
C ILE A 56 -3.04 7.20 -2.53
N ASN A 57 -1.82 7.69 -2.76
CA ASN A 57 -1.18 7.54 -4.06
C ASN A 57 -0.95 6.05 -4.40
N TRP A 58 -0.59 5.24 -3.40
CA TRP A 58 -0.47 3.80 -3.55
C TRP A 58 -1.82 3.13 -3.82
N ALA A 59 -2.88 3.51 -3.10
CA ALA A 59 -4.22 3.00 -3.35
C ALA A 59 -4.71 3.33 -4.76
N VAL A 60 -4.44 4.55 -5.25
CA VAL A 60 -4.77 4.97 -6.62
C VAL A 60 -4.01 4.13 -7.65
N MET A 61 -2.71 3.91 -7.46
CA MET A 61 -1.90 3.04 -8.33
C MET A 61 -2.46 1.62 -8.38
N LEU A 62 -2.74 1.00 -7.23
CA LEU A 62 -3.36 -0.33 -7.16
C LEU A 62 -4.73 -0.39 -7.85
N THR A 63 -5.54 0.67 -7.78
CA THR A 63 -6.82 0.71 -8.49
C THR A 63 -6.69 0.98 -10.00
N THR A 64 -5.57 1.53 -10.46
CA THR A 64 -5.35 1.88 -11.87
C THR A 64 -4.70 0.72 -12.63
N ASP A 65 -3.82 -0.05 -11.99
CA ASP A 65 -3.13 -1.21 -12.58
C ASP A 65 -3.95 -2.51 -12.55
N PHE A 66 -4.96 -2.60 -11.69
CA PHE A 66 -5.94 -3.70 -11.77
C PHE A 66 -7.12 -3.24 -12.62
N PRO A 67 -7.22 -3.62 -13.91
CA PRO A 67 -8.53 -3.61 -14.54
C PRO A 67 -9.41 -4.49 -13.66
N VAL A 68 -10.47 -3.91 -13.10
CA VAL A 68 -11.58 -4.67 -12.56
C VAL A 68 -11.90 -5.69 -13.65
N VAL A 69 -11.60 -6.97 -13.41
CA VAL A 69 -12.17 -8.06 -14.18
C VAL A 69 -13.66 -7.95 -13.92
N GLU A 70 -14.33 -7.13 -14.72
CA GLU A 70 -15.76 -7.18 -14.87
C GLU A 70 -16.05 -8.63 -15.24
N GLY A 71 -16.72 -9.33 -14.34
CA GLY A 71 -17.28 -10.64 -14.62
C GLY A 71 -18.32 -10.50 -15.71
N GLY A 72 -17.86 -10.40 -16.96
CA GLY A 72 -18.64 -10.64 -18.16
C GLY A 72 -18.97 -12.11 -18.24
N ALA A 73 -20.00 -12.53 -17.51
CA ALA A 73 -20.73 -13.74 -17.83
C ALA A 73 -21.73 -13.39 -18.95
N VAL A 74 -21.34 -13.65 -20.19
CA VAL A 74 -22.27 -13.98 -21.28
C VAL A 74 -22.55 -15.47 -21.27
#